data_AF-A0A7R9QV54-F1
#
_entry.id   AF-A0A7R9QV54-F1
#
_cell.length_a   1.000
_cell.length_b   1.000
_cell.length_c   1.000
_cell.angle_alpha   90.00
_cell.angle_beta   90.00
_cell.angle_gamma   90.00
#
_symmetry.space_group_name_H-M   'P 1'
#
loop_
_entity.id
_entity.type
_entity.pdbx_description
1 polymer ?
#
loop_
_entity_poly.entity_id
_entity_poly.type
_entity_poly.pdbx_seq_one_letter_code
_entity_poly.pdbx_strand_id
1 'polypeptide(L)'
;MDEAYNSLVFAPWIGTAIAVGYAVYLKLKTPDHKVSADVKPCVNPGIKKETDRVVDVIDIENLGPKAAFCRCWRSKKFPYCDGAHTLYNKH
;
A
#
# COMPACT_ATOMS: atom_id res chain seq x y z
N MET A 1 33.04 -10.39 52.04
CA MET A 1 33.25 -11.15 50.79
C MET A 1 31.93 -11.20 50.02
N ASP A 2 31.22 -10.07 49.92
CA ASP A 2 29.77 -10.08 49.67
C ASP A 2 29.36 -9.31 48.41
N GLU A 3 30.10 -8.26 48.02
CA GLU A 3 29.82 -7.50 46.79
C GLU A 3 30.11 -8.30 45.52
N ALA A 4 31.19 -9.08 45.50
CA ALA A 4 31.58 -9.85 44.31
C ALA A 4 30.70 -11.08 44.09
N TYR A 5 30.21 -11.72 45.16
CA TYR A 5 29.34 -12.90 45.09
C TYR A 5 27.94 -12.53 44.59
N ASN A 6 27.37 -11.42 45.08
CA ASN A 6 26.09 -10.90 44.60
C ASN A 6 26.19 -10.43 43.14
N SER A 7 27.32 -9.85 42.73
CA SER A 7 27.55 -9.49 41.33
C SER A 7 27.61 -10.73 40.42
N LEU A 8 28.28 -11.82 40.82
CA LEU A 8 28.45 -13.00 39.97
C LEU A 8 27.18 -13.88 39.87
N VAL A 9 26.40 -13.98 40.96
CA VAL A 9 25.21 -14.85 41.03
C VAL A 9 23.96 -14.17 40.47
N PHE A 10 23.82 -12.85 40.67
CA PHE A 10 22.66 -12.11 40.18
C PHE A 10 22.88 -11.47 38.80
N ALA A 11 24.12 -11.37 38.31
CA ALA A 11 24.40 -10.85 36.95
C ALA A 11 23.65 -11.60 35.83
N PRO A 12 23.54 -12.95 35.82
CA PRO A 12 22.75 -13.64 34.82
C PRO A 12 21.27 -13.26 34.88
N TRP A 13 20.70 -13.15 36.09
CA TRP A 13 19.29 -12.79 36.29
C TRP A 13 19.01 -11.35 35.90
N ILE A 14 19.90 -10.40 36.25
CA ILE A 14 19.80 -9.00 35.85
C ILE A 14 19.91 -8.87 34.33
N GLY A 15 20.86 -9.57 33.70
CA GLY A 15 21.01 -9.61 32.25
C GLY A 15 19.77 -10.14 31.55
N THR A 16 19.18 -11.22 32.06
CA THR A 16 17.92 -11.77 31.52
C THR A 16 16.74 -10.82 31.70
N ALA A 17 16.60 -10.16 32.85
CA ALA A 17 15.52 -9.20 33.10
C ALA A 17 15.61 -7.98 32.18
N ILE A 18 16.82 -7.46 31.95
CA ILE A 18 17.07 -6.36 31.01
C ILE A 18 16.75 -6.80 29.58
N ALA A 19 17.20 -7.98 29.15
CA ALA A 19 16.95 -8.49 27.81
C ALA A 19 15.44 -8.72 27.54
N VAL A 20 14.72 -9.31 28.50
CA VAL A 20 13.27 -9.51 28.41
C VAL A 20 12.53 -8.17 28.41
N GLY A 21 12.89 -7.24 29.31
CA GLY A 21 12.31 -5.91 29.34
C GLY A 21 12.54 -5.13 28.05
N TYR A 22 13.75 -5.22 27.47
CA TYR A 22 14.08 -4.61 26.19
C TYR A 22 13.31 -5.23 25.03
N ALA A 23 13.17 -6.56 24.99
CA ALA A 23 12.36 -7.25 23.98
C ALA A 23 10.88 -6.87 24.05
N VAL A 24 10.31 -6.76 25.26
CA VAL A 24 8.94 -6.27 25.48
C VAL A 24 8.81 -4.81 25.03
N TYR A 25 9.76 -3.94 25.40
CA TYR A 25 9.79 -2.55 24.96
C TYR A 25 9.82 -2.42 23.43
N LEU A 26 10.64 -3.23 22.76
CA LEU A 26 10.70 -3.25 21.30
C LEU A 26 9.37 -3.69 20.69
N LYS A 27 8.72 -4.73 21.23
CA LYS A 27 7.39 -5.18 20.77
C LYS A 27 6.30 -4.13 20.99
N LEU A 28 6.35 -3.38 22.08
CA LEU A 28 5.38 -2.31 22.37
C LEU A 28 5.61 -1.05 21.53
N LYS A 29 6.83 -0.83 21.02
CA LYS A 29 7.20 0.37 20.25
C LYS A 29 7.19 0.17 18.73
N THR A 30 7.21 -1.06 18.24
CA THR A 30 6.90 -1.31 16.82
C THR A 30 5.42 -0.98 16.61
N PRO A 31 5.06 0.05 15.83
CA PRO A 31 3.68 0.24 15.46
C PRO A 31 3.27 -1.02 14.68
N ASP A 32 2.21 -1.69 15.15
CA ASP A 32 1.48 -2.65 14.33
C ASP A 32 0.96 -1.89 13.11
N HIS A 33 1.79 -1.83 12.06
CA HIS A 33 1.41 -1.29 10.77
C HIS A 33 0.49 -2.32 10.10
N LYS A 34 -0.71 -2.48 10.67
CA LYS A 34 -1.83 -3.10 9.97
C LYS A 34 -2.22 -2.13 8.87
N VAL A 35 -1.55 -2.29 7.74
CA VAL A 35 -1.96 -1.73 6.45
C VAL A 35 -3.47 -1.96 6.35
N SER A 36 -4.17 -0.84 6.27
CA SER A 36 -5.61 -0.68 6.40
C SER A 36 -6.40 -1.65 5.52
N ALA A 37 -7.22 -2.48 6.16
CA ALA A 37 -8.05 -3.51 5.52
C ALA A 37 -9.27 -2.97 4.74
N ASP A 38 -9.41 -1.65 4.58
CA ASP A 38 -10.59 -1.04 3.95
C ASP A 38 -10.26 0.17 3.05
N VAL A 39 -9.08 0.18 2.44
CA VAL A 39 -8.85 1.12 1.34
C VAL A 39 -9.39 0.49 0.06
N LYS A 40 -10.58 0.91 -0.35
CA LYS A 40 -11.17 0.51 -1.62
C LYS A 40 -10.17 0.81 -2.74
N PRO A 41 -9.85 -0.15 -3.63
CA PRO A 41 -8.82 0.04 -4.64
C PRO A 41 -9.19 1.19 -5.58
N CYS A 42 -8.26 2.15 -5.71
CA CYS A 42 -8.45 3.30 -6.58
C CYS A 42 -8.38 2.86 -8.05
N VAL A 43 -9.54 2.87 -8.73
CA VAL A 43 -9.64 2.45 -10.13
C VAL A 43 -8.93 3.44 -11.06
N ASN A 44 -9.21 4.74 -10.90
CA ASN A 44 -8.62 5.81 -11.68
C ASN A 44 -7.36 6.37 -10.97
N PRO A 45 -6.14 6.18 -11.48
CA PRO A 45 -4.92 6.61 -10.81
C PRO A 45 -4.62 8.10 -11.03
N GLY A 46 -5.10 8.73 -12.11
CA GLY A 46 -4.67 10.11 -12.43
C GLY A 46 -5.37 10.82 -13.59
N ILE A 47 -6.48 10.28 -14.12
CA ILE A 47 -7.20 10.90 -15.23
C ILE A 47 -8.22 11.90 -14.69
N LYS A 48 -8.15 13.17 -15.12
CA LYS A 48 -9.12 14.25 -14.82
C LYS A 48 -9.53 14.34 -13.33
N LYS A 49 -8.55 14.36 -12.43
CA LYS A 49 -8.74 14.32 -10.96
C LYS A 49 -9.33 15.60 -10.37
N GLU A 50 -9.28 16.68 -11.13
CA GLU A 50 -9.92 17.95 -10.86
C GLU A 50 -11.45 17.88 -10.94
N THR A 51 -12.00 16.87 -11.63
CA THR A 51 -13.45 16.68 -11.78
C THR A 51 -13.97 15.68 -10.75
N ASP A 52 -15.14 15.96 -10.16
CA ASP A 52 -15.80 15.05 -9.20
C ASP A 52 -16.16 13.71 -9.85
N ARG A 53 -16.66 13.77 -11.08
CA ARG A 53 -17.00 12.60 -11.89
C ARG A 53 -16.56 12.79 -13.33
N VAL A 54 -15.67 11.92 -13.78
CA VAL A 54 -15.23 11.87 -15.17
C VAL A 54 -16.31 11.21 -16.03
N VAL A 55 -16.84 11.96 -16.99
CA VAL A 55 -17.78 11.51 -18.01
C VAL A 55 -17.28 11.99 -19.37
N ASP A 56 -17.27 11.10 -20.36
CA ASP A 56 -16.93 11.42 -21.75
C ASP A 56 -18.15 11.13 -22.63
N VAL A 57 -18.54 12.12 -23.42
CA VAL A 57 -19.66 12.05 -24.38
C VAL A 57 -19.07 12.11 -25.78
N ILE A 58 -19.48 11.20 -26.64
CA ILE A 58 -18.95 11.06 -28.00
C ILE A 58 -20.12 10.90 -28.96
N ASP A 59 -20.15 11.71 -29.99
CA ASP A 59 -21.17 11.68 -31.02
C ASP A 59 -20.92 10.52 -31.99
N ILE A 60 -21.98 9.77 -32.29
CA ILE A 60 -21.95 8.58 -33.15
C ILE A 60 -21.54 8.94 -34.59
N GLU A 61 -21.86 10.15 -35.04
CA GLU A 61 -21.54 10.64 -36.38
C GLU A 61 -20.03 10.89 -36.58
N ASN A 62 -19.32 11.21 -35.51
CA ASN A 62 -17.88 11.47 -35.51
C ASN A 62 -17.05 10.18 -35.34
N LEU A 63 -17.70 9.03 -35.22
CA LEU A 63 -17.06 7.74 -35.06
C LEU A 63 -16.79 7.10 -36.41
N GLY A 64 -15.57 6.58 -36.57
CA GLY A 64 -15.25 5.69 -37.68
C GLY A 64 -16.02 4.37 -37.60
N PRO A 65 -15.82 3.44 -38.55
CA PRO A 65 -16.56 2.18 -38.61
C PRO A 65 -16.42 1.32 -37.35
N LYS A 66 -15.32 1.49 -36.59
CA LYS A 66 -15.09 0.86 -35.28
C LYS A 66 -14.29 1.79 -34.39
N ALA A 67 -14.66 1.84 -33.11
CA ALA A 67 -13.89 2.50 -32.06
C ALA A 67 -13.86 1.64 -30.80
N ALA A 68 -12.78 1.77 -30.03
CA ALA A 68 -12.61 1.08 -28.76
C ALA A 68 -12.37 2.10 -27.65
N PHE A 69 -13.10 1.97 -26.54
CA PHE A 69 -13.03 2.87 -25.39
C PHE A 69 -12.32 2.24 -24.20
N CYS A 70 -11.59 3.05 -23.46
CA CYS A 70 -10.87 2.62 -22.27
C CYS A 70 -11.83 2.33 -21.13
N ARG A 71 -11.66 1.17 -20.49
CA ARG A 71 -12.38 0.80 -19.25
C ARG A 71 -11.45 0.54 -18.06
N CYS A 72 -10.14 0.49 -18.30
CA CYS A 72 -9.14 0.20 -17.27
C CYS A 72 -8.53 1.44 -16.62
N TRP A 73 -8.82 2.65 -17.12
CA TRP A 73 -8.24 3.91 -16.64
C TRP A 73 -6.70 3.95 -16.69
N ARG A 74 -6.08 3.17 -17.59
CA ARG A 74 -4.63 3.14 -17.83
C ARG A 74 -4.23 3.69 -19.19
N SER A 75 -5.19 4.06 -20.04
CA SER A 75 -4.88 4.55 -21.39
C SER A 75 -4.28 5.94 -21.36
N LYS A 76 -3.24 6.15 -22.17
CA LYS A 76 -2.67 7.48 -22.43
C LYS A 76 -3.54 8.31 -23.37
N LYS A 77 -4.44 7.67 -24.13
CA LYS A 77 -5.35 8.29 -25.09
C LYS A 77 -6.81 8.30 -24.60
N PHE A 78 -7.01 8.27 -23.28
CA PHE A 78 -8.35 8.29 -22.67
C PHE A 78 -9.19 9.43 -23.26
N PRO A 79 -10.45 9.19 -23.71
CA PRO A 79 -11.31 8.02 -23.44
C PRO A 79 -11.10 6.80 -24.35
N TYR A 80 -10.20 6.87 -25.33
CA TYR A 80 -9.96 5.76 -26.28
C TYR A 80 -9.06 4.67 -25.68
N CYS A 81 -9.20 3.45 -26.19
CA CYS A 81 -8.33 2.33 -25.82
C CYS A 81 -7.03 2.35 -26.65
N ASP A 82 -5.88 2.27 -25.98
CA ASP A 82 -4.54 2.17 -26.57
C ASP A 82 -3.85 0.83 -26.29
N GLY A 83 -4.56 -0.14 -25.71
CA GLY A 83 -4.01 -1.46 -25.36
C GLY A 83 -3.33 -1.55 -24.00
N ALA A 84 -3.26 -0.47 -23.21
CA ALA A 84 -2.64 -0.49 -21.87
C ALA A 84 -3.26 -1.54 -20.91
N HIS A 85 -4.51 -1.94 -21.14
CA HIS A 85 -5.20 -2.97 -20.36
C HIS A 85 -4.48 -4.33 -20.43
N THR A 86 -3.79 -4.65 -21.52
CA THR A 86 -3.07 -5.93 -21.66
C THR A 86 -1.92 -6.03 -20.67
N LEU A 87 -1.19 -4.94 -20.43
CA LEU A 87 -0.14 -4.92 -19.41
C LEU A 87 -0.74 -4.93 -18.00
N TYR A 88 -1.82 -4.18 -17.79
CA TYR A 88 -2.51 -4.13 -16.50
C TYR A 88 -3.08 -5.48 -16.06
N ASN A 89 -3.63 -6.27 -16.98
CA ASN A 89 -4.23 -7.58 -16.72
C ASN A 89 -3.22 -8.73 -16.60
N LYS A 90 -1.94 -8.49 -16.92
CA LYS A 90 -0.86 -9.46 -16.70
C LYS A 90 -0.48 -9.44 -15.23
N HIS A 91 -1.32 -10.06 -14.43
CA HIS A 91 -1.02 -10.45 -13.06
C HIS A 91 -0.41 -11.85 -13.06
#